data_AF-A0A2K3N970-F1
#
_entry.id   AF-A0A2K3N970-F1
#
_cell.length_a   1.000
_cell.length_b   1.000
_cell.length_c   1.000
_cell.angle_alpha   90.00
_cell.angle_beta   90.00
_cell.angle_gamma   90.00
#
_symmetry.space_group_name_H-M   'P 1'
#
loop_
_entity.id
_entity.type
_entity.pdbx_description
1 polymer ?
#
loop_
_entity_poly.entity_id
_entity_poly.type
_entity_poly.pdbx_seq_one_letter_code
_entity_poly.pdbx_strand_id
1 'polypeptide(L)'
;IETLSDIQCQPESQLKFITEAWLQIVECRRVLKWTYAYGYYLPEHERGKKQFFEYLQGEAESGLERLHQCAEKELQQFLIAEEGPSKEFNDFRTKLAGLTSVTKNYFENLVRALENGLSDVDGNGAVFSKATSSKNAAGSSKGRAARMRISRTADDSPWSCEHCTSMNARSLSTCQICNQRR
;
A
#
# COMPACT_ATOMS: atom_id res chain seq x y z
N ILE A 1 3.38 23.89 -20.16
CA ILE A 1 2.24 23.21 -20.84
C ILE A 1 1.98 23.92 -22.16
N GLU A 2 1.78 25.24 -22.19
CA GLU A 2 1.65 26.07 -23.41
C GLU A 2 2.73 25.77 -24.47
N THR A 3 4.02 25.86 -24.12
CA THR A 3 5.13 25.56 -25.05
C THR A 3 5.04 24.15 -25.66
N LEU A 4 4.62 23.15 -24.88
CA LEU A 4 4.48 21.78 -25.35
C LEU A 4 3.25 21.62 -26.26
N SER A 5 2.17 22.35 -25.96
CA SER A 5 0.98 22.43 -26.81
C SER A 5 1.34 22.97 -28.20
N ASP A 6 2.17 24.01 -28.25
CA ASP A 6 2.64 24.61 -29.50
C ASP A 6 3.55 23.66 -30.29
N ILE A 7 4.54 23.03 -29.66
CA ILE A 7 5.47 22.09 -30.32
C ILE A 7 4.72 20.87 -30.87
N GLN A 8 3.80 20.30 -30.09
CA GLN A 8 3.09 19.07 -30.46
C GLN A 8 1.80 19.31 -31.26
N CYS A 9 1.42 20.57 -31.48
CA CYS A 9 0.16 20.97 -32.11
C CYS A 9 -1.06 20.28 -31.46
N GLN A 10 -1.06 20.13 -30.14
CA GLN A 10 -2.13 19.49 -29.37
C GLN A 10 -2.76 20.49 -28.40
N PRO A 11 -4.09 20.57 -28.27
CA PRO A 11 -4.70 21.47 -27.31
C PRO A 11 -4.33 21.08 -25.87
N GLU A 12 -4.17 22.05 -24.98
CA GLU A 12 -3.76 21.82 -23.57
C GLU A 12 -4.64 20.81 -22.83
N SER A 13 -5.91 20.70 -23.22
CA SER A 13 -6.84 19.70 -22.67
C SER A 13 -6.36 18.26 -22.88
N GLN A 14 -5.60 18.00 -23.95
CA GLN A 14 -4.98 16.71 -24.26
C GLN A 14 -3.67 16.49 -23.49
N LEU A 15 -3.13 17.51 -22.82
CA LEU A 15 -1.89 17.47 -22.02
C LEU A 15 -2.12 17.28 -20.52
N LYS A 16 -3.39 17.22 -20.07
CA LYS A 16 -3.77 17.06 -18.65
C LYS A 16 -3.12 15.85 -17.98
N PHE A 17 -2.84 14.79 -18.73
CA PHE A 17 -2.17 13.59 -18.22
C PHE A 17 -0.80 13.88 -17.57
N ILE A 18 -0.10 14.93 -18.02
CA ILE A 18 1.19 15.35 -17.43
C ILE A 18 0.95 15.92 -16.03
N THR A 19 -0.03 16.81 -15.89
CA THR A 19 -0.39 17.39 -14.59
C THR A 19 -0.88 16.31 -13.63
N GLU A 20 -1.70 15.36 -14.11
CA GLU A 20 -2.17 14.22 -13.32
C GLU A 20 -1.01 13.35 -12.81
N ALA A 21 -0.01 13.07 -13.66
CA ALA A 21 1.18 12.32 -13.26
C ALA A 21 1.97 13.03 -12.16
N TRP A 22 2.19 14.35 -12.29
CA TRP A 22 2.90 15.14 -11.27
C TRP A 22 2.13 15.23 -9.95
N LEU A 23 0.81 15.43 -10.00
CA LEU A 23 -0.03 15.38 -8.81
C LEU A 23 0.07 14.02 -8.12
N GLN A 24 0.00 12.92 -8.88
CA GLN A 24 0.17 11.58 -8.34
C GLN A 24 1.55 11.42 -7.67
N ILE A 25 2.64 11.89 -8.28
CA ILE A 25 3.99 11.85 -7.69
C ILE A 25 4.03 12.60 -6.35
N VAL A 26 3.45 13.80 -6.29
CA VAL A 26 3.41 14.61 -5.06
C VAL A 26 2.64 13.90 -3.94
N GLU A 27 1.47 13.33 -4.25
CA GLU A 27 0.66 12.61 -3.27
C GLU A 27 1.34 11.32 -2.81
N CYS A 28 1.94 10.55 -3.72
CA CYS A 28 2.75 9.38 -3.40
C CYS A 28 3.90 9.74 -2.44
N ARG A 29 4.64 10.82 -2.71
CA ARG A 29 5.72 11.29 -1.82
C ARG A 29 5.19 11.71 -0.44
N ARG A 30 3.99 12.28 -0.37
CA ARG A 30 3.35 12.61 0.91
C ARG A 30 3.01 11.35 1.70
N VAL A 31 2.43 10.33 1.05
CA VAL A 31 2.15 9.03 1.69
C VAL A 31 3.43 8.39 2.21
N LEU A 32 4.51 8.36 1.41
CA LEU A 32 5.78 7.76 1.85
C LEU A 32 6.35 8.39 3.12
N LYS A 33 6.29 9.73 3.26
CA LYS A 33 6.73 10.40 4.50
C LYS A 33 6.06 9.82 5.73
N TRP A 34 4.76 9.54 5.65
CA TRP A 34 4.00 8.95 6.75
C TRP A 34 4.22 7.45 6.89
N THR A 35 4.47 6.71 5.80
CA THR A 35 4.79 5.28 5.88
C THR A 35 6.12 5.04 6.57
N TYR A 36 7.12 5.89 6.36
CA TYR A 36 8.38 5.83 7.13
C TYR A 36 8.15 6.01 8.63
N ALA A 37 7.30 6.97 9.02
CA ALA A 37 6.93 7.14 10.42
C ALA A 37 6.16 5.93 10.98
N TYR A 38 5.21 5.39 10.21
CA TYR A 38 4.47 4.18 10.58
C TYR A 38 5.41 2.99 10.79
N GLY A 39 6.30 2.73 9.83
CA GLY A 39 7.27 1.63 9.88
C GLY A 39 8.25 1.74 11.06
N TYR A 40 8.62 2.97 11.45
CA TYR A 40 9.47 3.21 12.64
C TYR A 40 8.79 2.75 13.94
N TYR A 41 7.48 2.98 14.08
CA TYR A 41 6.73 2.61 15.28
C TYR A 41 6.15 1.18 15.24
N LEU A 42 6.34 0.45 14.14
CA LEU A 42 5.86 -0.92 14.00
C LEU A 42 6.67 -1.87 14.92
N PRO A 43 6.02 -2.62 15.83
CA PRO A 43 6.74 -3.43 16.82
C PRO A 43 7.60 -4.54 16.20
N GLU A 44 8.83 -4.70 16.68
CA GLU A 44 9.79 -5.69 16.13
C GLU A 44 9.34 -7.15 16.26
N HIS A 45 8.47 -7.46 17.23
CA HIS A 45 7.95 -8.80 17.44
C HIS A 45 6.87 -9.18 16.40
N GLU A 46 6.25 -8.21 15.74
CA GLU A 46 5.27 -8.43 14.66
C GLU A 46 5.98 -8.62 13.30
N ARG A 47 6.89 -9.59 13.23
CA ARG A 47 7.76 -9.81 12.06
C ARG A 47 6.99 -9.98 10.74
N GLY A 48 5.85 -10.66 10.76
CA GLY A 48 5.01 -10.84 9.57
C GLY A 48 4.50 -9.51 9.02
N LYS A 49 3.94 -8.66 9.90
CA LYS A 49 3.43 -7.34 9.52
C LYS A 49 4.57 -6.46 8.99
N LYS A 50 5.73 -6.51 9.62
CA LYS A 50 6.91 -5.74 9.19
C LYS A 50 7.37 -6.14 7.78
N GLN A 51 7.50 -7.44 7.50
CA GLN A 51 7.87 -7.92 6.17
C GLN A 51 6.83 -7.56 5.10
N PHE A 52 5.54 -7.70 5.42
CA PHE A 52 4.48 -7.35 4.50
C PHE A 52 4.43 -5.83 4.21
N PHE A 53 4.61 -5.02 5.24
CA PHE A 53 4.74 -3.57 5.10
C PHE A 53 5.94 -3.18 4.23
N GLU A 54 7.13 -3.72 4.51
CA GLU A 54 8.35 -3.45 3.73
C GLU A 54 8.18 -3.84 2.26
N TYR A 55 7.50 -4.97 1.99
CA TYR A 55 7.16 -5.39 0.63
C TYR A 55 6.23 -4.38 -0.07
N LEU A 56 5.11 -3.99 0.57
CA LEU A 56 4.17 -3.03 0.00
C LEU A 56 4.81 -1.66 -0.25
N GLN A 57 5.63 -1.19 0.70
CA GLN A 57 6.37 0.05 0.56
C GLN A 57 7.37 -0.04 -0.60
N GLY A 58 8.13 -1.13 -0.71
CA GLY A 58 9.09 -1.34 -1.79
C GLY A 58 8.45 -1.34 -3.19
N GLU A 59 7.31 -2.01 -3.36
CA GLU A 59 6.56 -2.00 -4.61
C GLU A 59 6.07 -0.59 -4.97
N ALA A 60 5.54 0.14 -3.99
CA ALA A 60 5.08 1.51 -4.16
C ALA A 60 6.22 2.48 -4.52
N GLU A 61 7.36 2.40 -3.83
CA GLU A 61 8.53 3.23 -4.11
C GLU A 61 9.12 2.95 -5.50
N SER A 62 9.23 1.67 -5.88
CA SER A 62 9.68 1.27 -7.22
C SER A 62 8.72 1.77 -8.33
N GLY A 63 7.41 1.68 -8.10
CA GLY A 63 6.41 2.27 -8.99
C GLY A 63 6.54 3.79 -9.11
N LEU A 64 6.72 4.48 -7.98
CA LEU A 64 6.90 5.92 -7.93
C LEU A 64 8.14 6.38 -8.68
N GLU A 65 9.27 5.70 -8.51
CA GLU A 65 10.53 6.09 -9.16
C GLU A 65 10.42 5.96 -10.69
N ARG A 66 9.81 4.89 -11.19
CA ARG A 66 9.54 4.72 -12.64
C ARG A 66 8.63 5.83 -13.19
N LEU A 67 7.56 6.15 -12.47
CA LEU A 67 6.66 7.24 -12.86
C LEU A 67 7.38 8.58 -12.89
N HIS A 68 8.14 8.89 -11.84
CA HIS A 68 8.87 10.14 -11.72
C HIS A 68 9.94 10.29 -12.81
N GLN A 69 10.70 9.22 -13.08
CA GLN A 69 11.70 9.21 -14.14
C GLN A 69 11.06 9.48 -15.52
N CYS A 70 9.91 8.87 -15.83
CA CYS A 70 9.20 9.11 -17.08
C CYS A 70 8.67 10.55 -17.16
N ALA A 71 8.04 11.05 -16.09
CA ALA A 71 7.50 12.41 -16.03
C ALA A 71 8.57 13.51 -16.13
N GLU A 72 9.77 13.26 -15.63
CA GLU A 72 10.88 14.22 -15.63
C GLU A 72 11.77 14.10 -16.87
N LYS A 73 12.34 12.92 -17.13
CA LYS A 73 13.40 12.75 -18.14
C LYS A 73 12.86 12.48 -19.54
N GLU A 74 11.78 11.72 -19.66
CA GLU A 74 11.20 11.43 -20.98
C GLU A 74 10.41 12.61 -21.52
N LEU A 75 9.73 13.35 -20.64
CA LEU A 75 9.03 14.58 -21.02
C LEU A 75 9.98 15.65 -21.58
N GLN A 76 11.17 15.79 -21.00
CA GLN A 76 12.18 16.79 -21.44
C GLN A 76 12.53 16.67 -22.92
N GLN A 77 12.55 15.46 -23.47
CA GLN A 77 12.88 15.21 -24.88
C GLN A 77 11.89 15.89 -25.83
N PHE A 78 10.61 15.97 -25.45
CA PHE A 78 9.56 16.61 -26.25
C PHE A 78 9.45 18.13 -26.04
N LEU A 79 10.12 18.67 -25.01
CA LEU A 79 10.20 20.11 -24.74
C LEU A 79 11.37 20.77 -25.47
N ILE A 80 12.44 20.02 -25.72
CA ILE A 80 13.69 20.51 -26.35
C ILE A 80 13.72 20.18 -27.84
N ALA A 81 12.85 19.29 -28.33
CA ALA A 81 12.77 18.94 -29.74
C ALA A 81 12.48 20.17 -30.63
N GLU A 82 13.39 20.47 -31.54
CA GLU A 82 13.21 21.49 -32.60
C GLU A 82 12.36 20.97 -33.77
N GLU A 83 12.20 19.65 -33.86
CA GLU A 83 11.35 18.99 -34.86
C GLU A 83 9.91 18.88 -34.32
N GLY A 84 8.93 19.17 -35.16
CA GLY A 84 7.51 19.30 -34.81
C GLY A 84 6.83 18.03 -34.26
N PRO A 85 5.50 17.88 -34.42
CA PRO A 85 4.75 16.83 -33.74
C PRO A 85 5.32 15.42 -34.02
N SER A 86 5.68 14.69 -32.96
CA SER A 86 6.24 13.34 -33.07
C SER A 86 5.19 12.28 -32.77
N LYS A 87 5.20 11.17 -33.52
CA LYS A 87 4.37 10.01 -33.22
C LYS A 87 4.71 9.40 -31.86
N GLU A 88 5.98 9.50 -31.45
CA GLU A 88 6.49 9.01 -30.16
C GLU A 88 5.86 9.75 -28.98
N PHE A 89 5.33 10.95 -29.19
CA PHE A 89 4.61 11.68 -28.15
C PHE A 89 3.32 10.96 -27.71
N ASN A 90 2.61 10.31 -28.63
CA ASN A 90 1.42 9.52 -28.28
C ASN A 90 1.78 8.25 -27.51
N ASP A 91 2.93 7.64 -27.82
CA ASP A 91 3.45 6.49 -27.08
C ASP A 91 3.87 6.92 -25.67
N PHE A 92 4.56 8.06 -25.54
CA PHE A 92 4.88 8.68 -24.26
C PHE A 92 3.62 8.98 -23.44
N ARG A 93 2.60 9.58 -24.06
CA ARG A 93 1.33 9.88 -23.40
C ARG A 93 0.70 8.62 -22.81
N THR A 94 0.61 7.56 -23.61
CA THR A 94 0.05 6.28 -23.19
C THR A 94 0.86 5.67 -22.04
N LYS A 95 2.20 5.72 -22.15
CA LYS A 95 3.13 5.23 -21.13
C LYS A 95 2.99 6.00 -19.81
N LEU A 96 2.98 7.33 -19.85
CA LEU A 96 2.89 8.17 -18.65
C LEU A 96 1.55 7.96 -17.94
N ALA A 97 0.43 7.92 -18.68
CA ALA A 97 -0.88 7.64 -18.12
C ALA A 97 -0.94 6.24 -17.49
N GLY A 98 -0.38 5.23 -18.17
CA GLY A 98 -0.31 3.86 -17.66
C GLY A 98 0.50 3.75 -16.37
N LEU A 99 1.70 4.34 -16.32
CA LEU A 99 2.52 4.40 -15.11
C LEU A 99 1.80 5.14 -13.97
N THR A 100 1.10 6.23 -14.27
CA THR A 100 0.31 6.98 -13.28
C THR A 100 -0.75 6.09 -12.64
N SER A 101 -1.52 5.34 -13.45
CA SER A 101 -2.54 4.43 -12.96
C SER A 101 -1.97 3.27 -12.14
N VAL A 102 -0.87 2.68 -12.58
CA VAL A 102 -0.23 1.55 -11.88
C VAL A 102 0.34 2.02 -10.54
N THR A 103 1.07 3.14 -10.52
CA THR A 103 1.61 3.73 -9.29
C THR A 103 0.50 4.10 -8.31
N LYS A 104 -0.60 4.69 -8.79
CA LYS A 104 -1.78 4.95 -7.96
C LYS A 104 -2.27 3.67 -7.28
N ASN A 105 -2.37 2.55 -8.01
CA ASN A 105 -2.83 1.29 -7.43
C ASN A 105 -1.88 0.74 -6.35
N TYR A 106 -0.57 0.81 -6.54
CA TYR A 106 0.38 0.42 -5.50
C TYR A 106 0.18 1.21 -4.21
N PHE A 107 -0.02 2.52 -4.31
CA PHE A 107 -0.26 3.38 -3.15
C PHE A 107 -1.62 3.16 -2.50
N GLU A 108 -2.68 2.93 -3.28
CA GLU A 108 -4.00 2.56 -2.74
C GLU A 108 -3.95 1.23 -1.98
N ASN A 109 -3.20 0.26 -2.48
CA ASN A 109 -3.00 -1.03 -1.80
C ASN A 109 -2.21 -0.85 -0.50
N LEU A 110 -1.14 -0.05 -0.53
CA LEU A 110 -0.35 0.29 0.66
C LEU A 110 -1.20 0.98 1.73
N VAL A 111 -1.91 2.06 1.37
CA VAL A 111 -2.77 2.80 2.32
C VAL A 111 -3.85 1.90 2.90
N ARG A 112 -4.53 1.10 2.07
CA ARG A 112 -5.56 0.17 2.55
C ARG A 112 -5.01 -0.88 3.53
N ALA A 113 -3.81 -1.39 3.30
CA ALA A 113 -3.15 -2.30 4.23
C ALA A 113 -2.74 -1.61 5.54
N LEU A 114 -2.34 -0.34 5.49
CA LEU A 114 -2.07 0.43 6.71
C LEU A 114 -3.35 0.71 7.51
N GLU A 115 -4.43 1.08 6.84
CA GLU A 115 -5.75 1.31 7.45
C GLU A 115 -6.34 0.05 8.08
N ASN A 116 -6.02 -1.14 7.55
CA ASN A 116 -6.43 -2.42 8.14
C ASN A 116 -5.51 -2.92 9.27
N GLY A 117 -4.45 -2.17 9.60
CA GLY A 117 -3.49 -2.55 10.64
C GLY A 117 -2.60 -3.74 10.26
N LEU A 118 -2.40 -3.97 8.96
CA LEU A 118 -1.65 -5.07 8.37
C LEU A 118 -2.19 -6.45 8.78
N SER A 119 -3.50 -6.59 8.98
CA SER A 119 -4.12 -7.84 9.47
C SER A 119 -4.02 -9.01 8.48
N ASP A 120 -3.69 -8.75 7.22
CA ASP A 120 -3.65 -9.76 6.16
C ASP A 120 -2.58 -10.85 6.39
N VAL A 121 -1.58 -10.59 7.25
CA VAL A 121 -0.55 -11.58 7.62
C VAL A 121 -0.99 -12.55 8.73
N ASP A 122 -2.01 -12.20 9.51
CA ASP A 122 -2.54 -13.03 10.60
C ASP A 122 -3.44 -14.16 10.04
N GLY A 123 -3.78 -14.08 8.75
CA GLY A 123 -4.65 -15.00 8.01
C GLY A 123 -3.96 -16.24 7.42
N ASN A 124 -2.72 -16.56 7.78
CA ASN A 124 -2.00 -17.76 7.29
C ASN A 124 -2.54 -19.08 7.90
N GLY A 125 -3.82 -19.32 7.62
CA GLY A 125 -4.54 -20.58 7.67
C GLY A 125 -5.75 -20.63 6.71
N ALA A 126 -6.02 -19.60 5.91
CA ALA A 126 -7.14 -19.61 4.98
C ALA A 126 -6.74 -19.12 3.57
N VAL A 127 -6.41 -20.11 2.75
CA VAL A 127 -6.41 -20.15 1.28
C VAL A 127 -7.13 -18.96 0.63
N PHE A 128 -6.37 -18.20 -0.17
CA PHE A 128 -6.89 -17.26 -1.17
C PHE A 128 -7.77 -18.03 -2.16
N SER A 129 -9.07 -18.05 -1.89
CA SER A 129 -10.04 -18.75 -2.74
C SER A 129 -10.30 -17.89 -3.97
N LYS A 130 -9.61 -18.25 -5.05
CA LYS A 130 -9.94 -17.82 -6.40
C LYS A 130 -11.34 -18.34 -6.74
N ALA A 131 -12.32 -17.43 -6.84
CA ALA A 131 -13.64 -17.75 -7.35
C ALA A 131 -13.58 -17.90 -8.88
N THR A 132 -13.90 -19.09 -9.41
CA THR A 132 -14.59 -19.29 -10.69
C THR A 132 -15.24 -20.68 -10.78
N SER A 133 -16.54 -20.66 -11.11
CA SER A 133 -17.39 -21.70 -11.74
C SER A 133 -17.73 -23.03 -11.02
N SER A 134 -18.99 -23.10 -10.60
CA SER A 134 -19.96 -24.22 -10.61
C SER A 134 -19.61 -25.54 -11.31
N LYS A 135 -19.84 -26.67 -10.62
CA LYS A 135 -20.77 -27.76 -11.00
C LYS A 135 -20.91 -28.81 -9.86
N ASN A 136 -22.13 -29.33 -9.73
CA ASN A 136 -22.61 -30.25 -8.69
C ASN A 136 -21.94 -31.64 -8.70
N ALA A 137 -21.85 -32.30 -7.53
CA ALA A 137 -22.26 -33.70 -7.32
C ALA A 137 -22.17 -34.12 -5.83
N ALA A 138 -23.15 -34.91 -5.42
CA ALA A 138 -23.37 -35.43 -4.08
C ALA A 138 -22.35 -36.51 -3.65
N GLY A 139 -22.18 -36.69 -2.34
CA GLY A 139 -21.45 -37.84 -1.78
C GLY A 139 -21.38 -37.80 -0.24
N SER A 140 -22.18 -38.65 0.39
CA SER A 140 -22.33 -38.84 1.84
C SER A 140 -21.11 -39.50 2.50
N SER A 141 -20.72 -39.09 3.72
CA SER A 141 -20.41 -40.01 4.85
C SER A 141 -19.95 -39.33 6.16
N LYS A 142 -20.76 -39.59 7.21
CA LYS A 142 -20.42 -39.96 8.61
C LYS A 142 -19.01 -39.66 9.15
N GLY A 143 -18.93 -38.91 10.27
CA GLY A 143 -17.73 -38.87 11.09
C GLY A 143 -17.78 -38.04 12.38
N ARG A 144 -18.39 -38.60 13.42
CA ARG A 144 -18.11 -38.48 14.88
C ARG A 144 -17.64 -37.13 15.47
N ALA A 145 -18.51 -36.60 16.34
CA ALA A 145 -18.19 -35.59 17.34
C ALA A 145 -17.13 -36.08 18.35
N ALA A 146 -16.07 -35.30 18.54
CA ALA A 146 -15.18 -35.38 19.69
C ALA A 146 -15.21 -34.03 20.42
N ARG A 147 -15.80 -34.07 21.62
CA ARG A 147 -15.93 -32.93 22.54
C ARG A 147 -14.59 -32.74 23.26
N MET A 148 -13.77 -31.81 22.80
CA MET A 148 -12.52 -31.46 23.48
C MET A 148 -12.82 -30.53 24.67
N ARG A 149 -12.51 -31.00 25.87
CA ARG A 149 -12.50 -30.20 27.10
C ARG A 149 -11.35 -29.20 27.01
N ILE A 150 -11.68 -27.91 26.91
CA ILE A 150 -10.70 -26.84 27.11
C ILE A 150 -10.64 -26.55 28.61
N SER A 151 -9.50 -26.85 29.21
CA SER A 151 -9.08 -26.38 30.52
C SER A 151 -9.00 -24.86 30.53
N ARG A 152 -9.65 -24.21 31.50
CA ARG A 152 -9.58 -22.77 31.74
C ARG A 152 -8.12 -22.40 32.05
N THR A 153 -7.42 -21.83 31.09
CA THR A 153 -6.17 -21.10 31.36
C THR A 153 -6.52 -19.82 32.10
N ALA A 154 -5.71 -19.48 33.09
CA ALA A 154 -5.82 -18.23 33.82
C ALA A 154 -5.87 -17.05 32.86
N ASP A 155 -6.75 -16.10 33.14
CA ASP A 155 -6.99 -14.89 32.37
C ASP A 155 -5.77 -13.96 32.49
N ASP A 156 -4.77 -14.20 31.64
CA ASP A 156 -3.54 -13.40 31.48
C ASP A 156 -3.76 -12.18 30.59
N SER A 157 -4.96 -11.59 30.61
CA SER A 157 -5.28 -10.42 29.79
C SER A 157 -4.43 -9.20 30.22
N PRO A 158 -3.69 -8.57 29.29
CA PRO A 158 -2.93 -7.33 29.55
C PRO A 158 -3.86 -6.14 29.91
N TRP A 159 -3.31 -5.10 30.54
CA TRP A 159 -4.05 -3.87 30.88
C TRP A 159 -3.58 -2.66 30.05
N SER A 160 -4.52 -1.80 29.65
CA SER A 160 -4.22 -0.54 28.95
C SER A 160 -3.97 0.59 29.95
N CYS A 161 -2.91 1.38 29.74
CA CYS A 161 -2.61 2.54 30.58
C CYS A 161 -3.59 3.69 30.33
N GLU A 162 -4.19 4.26 31.37
CA GLU A 162 -5.14 5.37 31.24
C GLU A 162 -4.48 6.70 30.81
N HIS A 163 -3.16 6.83 30.95
CA HIS A 163 -2.44 8.06 30.60
C HIS A 163 -1.93 8.09 29.16
N CYS A 164 -1.50 6.95 28.61
CA CYS A 164 -0.89 6.88 27.28
C CYS A 164 -1.46 5.79 26.38
N THR A 165 -2.49 5.07 26.82
CA THR A 165 -3.21 4.00 26.09
C THR A 165 -2.36 2.77 25.74
N SER A 166 -1.08 2.76 26.08
CA SER A 166 -0.19 1.62 25.83
C SER A 166 -0.61 0.38 26.61
N MET A 167 -0.49 -0.79 25.99
CA MET A 167 -0.76 -2.08 26.62
C MET A 167 0.42 -2.54 27.47
N ASN A 168 0.14 -3.02 28.69
CA ASN A 168 1.13 -3.49 29.65
C ASN A 168 0.75 -4.89 30.16
N ALA A 169 1.75 -5.72 30.44
CA ALA A 169 1.52 -7.04 31.04
C ALA A 169 0.86 -6.92 32.43
N ARG A 170 -0.03 -7.86 32.77
CA ARG A 170 -0.71 -7.88 34.08
C ARG A 170 0.24 -7.98 35.28
N SER A 171 1.44 -8.53 35.07
CA SER A 171 2.51 -8.61 36.06
C SER A 171 3.16 -7.26 36.40
N LEU A 172 2.96 -6.23 35.57
CA LEU A 172 3.51 -4.89 35.76
C LEU A 172 2.50 -3.99 36.46
N SER A 173 2.93 -3.33 37.52
CA SER A 173 2.16 -2.31 38.25
C SER A 173 2.41 -0.88 37.75
N THR A 174 3.36 -0.71 36.83
CA THR A 174 3.72 0.57 36.19
C THR A 174 3.79 0.41 34.69
N CYS A 175 3.37 1.45 33.97
CA CYS A 175 3.43 1.51 32.52
C CYS A 175 4.87 1.61 32.04
N GLN A 176 5.27 0.74 31.10
CA GLN A 176 6.63 0.72 30.53
C GLN A 176 6.97 1.98 29.72
N ILE A 177 5.97 2.70 29.22
CA ILE A 177 6.15 3.88 28.35
C ILE A 177 6.19 5.17 29.16
N CYS A 178 5.23 5.37 30.06
CA CYS A 178 5.08 6.63 30.80
C CYS A 178 5.43 6.54 32.29
N ASN A 179 5.82 5.36 32.79
CA ASN A 179 6.15 5.09 34.20
C ASN A 179 5.03 5.42 35.22
N GLN A 180 3.81 5.67 34.75
CA GLN A 180 2.64 5.85 35.62
C GLN A 180 2.13 4.51 36.13
N ARG A 181 1.61 4.48 37.36
CA ARG A 181 1.03 3.27 37.94
C ARG A 181 -0.28 2.89 37.23
N ARG A 182 -0.58 1.59 37.26
CA ARG A 182 -1.90 1.06 36.91
C ARG A 182 -2.98 1.64 37.80
#